data_AF-A0A6L7GB70-F1
#
_entry.id   AF-A0A6L7GB70-F1
#
_cell.length_a   1.000
_cell.length_b   1.000
_cell.length_c   1.000
_cell.angle_alpha   90.00
_cell.angle_beta   90.00
_cell.angle_gamma   90.00
#
_symmetry.space_group_name_H-M   'P 1'
#
loop_
_entity.id
_entity.type
_entity.pdbx_description
1 polymer ?
#
loop_
_entity_poly.entity_id
_entity_poly.type
_entity_poly.pdbx_seq_one_letter_code
_entity_poly.pdbx_strand_id
1 'polypeptide(L)'
;MNTEVKPDISLQLEKTAEDEYRNTLDEAQGAEPIPPADIVSYNELRSCADLFRLFDTDKLEIQPDFQREVVWKPNDQSRFIDSLVKQLPIPSMCFSLDYKTQKWKVIDGLQRMSSIISFLSDQPWRLRSLEDIHPLLRGSRNIDLKNGNPDQQRLFTTVQDVSIPITVLRCDYSQPAHMQYLFTIFHRLNSGGVRLNNQEIRNCIYTGSFNTCLKEFDSKDPSWIKIKKRIWGSANRFRSVELLLRALALTENLEEYDGNLARFLNNYMHERAGLGEGQIEQLQTRLEKMSQRAVHALGSGSTKISMTFIEATLVGVLSNLNSPLEASKETLHGNFLRMMRRDNFAEAARYAVASEANVKSRLAVAIEEFKMV
;
A
#
# COMPACT_ATOMS: atom_id res chain seq x y z
N MET A 1 -5.16 32.44 -28.26
CA MET A 1 -4.61 33.00 -27.00
C MET A 1 -4.14 31.83 -26.16
N ASN A 2 -2.84 31.70 -25.96
CA ASN A 2 -2.20 30.61 -25.21
C ASN A 2 -2.79 30.52 -23.79
N THR A 3 -3.53 29.45 -23.54
CA THR A 3 -4.21 29.13 -22.27
C THR A 3 -3.35 28.19 -21.45
N GLU A 4 -2.14 28.62 -21.11
CA GLU A 4 -1.39 27.98 -20.03
C GLU A 4 -2.00 28.42 -18.71
N VAL A 5 -2.50 27.44 -17.94
CA VAL A 5 -2.67 27.59 -16.48
C VAL A 5 -1.35 28.14 -15.98
N LYS A 6 -1.35 29.35 -15.38
CA LYS A 6 -0.11 30.01 -14.96
C LYS A 6 0.75 28.99 -14.19
N PRO A 7 1.96 28.64 -14.67
CA PRO A 7 2.75 27.52 -14.14
C PRO A 7 3.00 27.62 -12.63
N ASP A 8 2.95 28.84 -12.10
CA ASP A 8 3.08 29.16 -10.67
C ASP A 8 1.97 28.54 -9.79
N ILE A 9 0.71 28.52 -10.24
CA ILE A 9 -0.42 27.99 -9.44
C ILE A 9 -0.33 26.47 -9.33
N SER A 10 -0.03 25.77 -10.42
CA SER A 10 0.07 24.30 -10.40
C SER A 10 1.23 23.84 -9.50
N LEU A 11 2.35 24.57 -9.51
CA LEU A 11 3.52 24.24 -8.69
C LEU A 11 3.28 24.50 -7.20
N GLN A 12 2.58 25.59 -6.85
CA GLN A 12 2.18 25.89 -5.48
C GLN A 12 1.19 24.85 -4.95
N LEU A 13 0.19 24.47 -5.76
CA LEU A 13 -0.78 23.42 -5.40
C LEU A 13 -0.13 22.03 -5.25
N GLU A 14 0.88 21.71 -6.07
CA GLU A 14 1.64 20.45 -5.96
C GLU A 14 2.41 20.41 -4.64
N LYS A 15 3.11 21.49 -4.25
CA LYS A 15 3.83 21.57 -2.98
C LYS A 15 2.89 21.49 -1.77
N THR A 16 1.81 22.27 -1.75
CA THR A 16 0.85 22.25 -0.64
C THR A 16 0.20 20.87 -0.49
N ALA A 17 -0.17 20.22 -1.60
CA ALA A 17 -0.74 18.88 -1.57
C ALA A 17 0.29 17.82 -1.14
N GLU A 18 1.56 17.93 -1.54
CA GLU A 18 2.61 17.01 -1.09
C GLU A 18 2.96 17.17 0.40
N ASP A 19 2.93 18.41 0.91
CA ASP A 19 3.20 18.70 2.32
C ASP A 19 2.01 18.30 3.20
N GLU A 20 0.75 18.56 2.80
CA GLU A 20 -0.43 18.03 3.50
C GLU A 20 -0.52 16.50 3.40
N TYR A 21 -0.20 15.90 2.25
CA TYR A 21 -0.12 14.43 2.11
C TYR A 21 0.90 13.83 3.09
N ARG A 22 2.04 14.51 3.30
CA ARG A 22 3.01 14.11 4.31
C ARG A 22 2.46 14.24 5.73
N ASN A 23 1.64 15.26 5.99
CA ASN A 23 0.97 15.45 7.27
C ASN A 23 -0.20 14.47 7.50
N THR A 24 -0.80 13.88 6.44
CA THR A 24 -1.81 12.81 6.61
C THR A 24 -1.27 11.52 7.25
N LEU A 25 0.05 11.33 7.26
CA LEU A 25 0.71 10.27 8.04
C LEU A 25 0.54 10.50 9.55
N ASP A 26 0.52 11.77 9.97
CA ASP A 26 0.35 12.16 11.36
C ASP A 26 -1.14 12.38 11.71
N GLU A 27 -1.99 12.87 10.79
CA GLU A 27 -3.44 13.07 10.99
C GLU A 27 -4.27 11.77 11.04
N ALA A 28 -3.68 10.61 10.69
CA ALA A 28 -4.27 9.31 11.02
C ALA A 28 -4.52 9.17 12.54
N GLN A 29 -3.92 10.03 13.36
CA GLN A 29 -4.08 10.19 14.80
C GLN A 29 -5.25 11.12 15.18
N GLY A 30 -6.46 10.85 14.67
CA GLY A 30 -7.64 11.13 15.50
C GLY A 30 -7.47 10.45 16.87
N ALA A 31 -8.22 10.90 17.90
CA ALA A 31 -8.11 10.43 19.31
C ALA A 31 -7.52 9.02 19.43
N GLU A 32 -6.36 8.91 20.08
CA GLU A 32 -5.53 7.70 20.07
C GLU A 32 -6.39 6.43 20.16
N PRO A 33 -6.28 5.52 19.20
CA PRO A 33 -7.19 4.37 19.17
C PRO A 33 -6.92 3.55 20.43
N ILE A 34 -7.92 3.55 21.31
CA ILE A 34 -7.95 2.67 22.48
C ILE A 34 -7.95 1.24 21.91
N PRO A 35 -7.04 0.36 22.38
CA PRO A 35 -7.04 -1.02 21.93
C PRO A 35 -8.44 -1.62 22.12
N PRO A 36 -9.03 -2.24 21.08
CA PRO A 36 -10.26 -3.01 21.25
C PRO A 36 -10.09 -4.00 22.40
N ALA A 37 -11.11 -4.10 23.27
CA ALA A 37 -11.01 -4.84 24.53
C ALA A 37 -10.71 -6.34 24.36
N ASP A 38 -10.98 -6.88 23.18
CA ASP A 38 -10.82 -8.27 22.78
C ASP A 38 -9.59 -8.51 21.88
N ILE A 39 -8.77 -7.49 21.61
CA ILE A 39 -7.42 -7.71 21.07
C ILE A 39 -6.50 -8.13 22.21
N VAL A 40 -5.87 -9.29 22.04
CA VAL A 40 -4.92 -9.83 23.02
C VAL A 40 -3.53 -9.83 22.40
N SER A 41 -2.59 -9.19 23.10
CA SER A 41 -1.16 -9.25 22.78
C SER A 41 -0.47 -10.20 23.75
N TYR A 42 0.35 -11.12 23.22
CA TYR A 42 1.16 -12.02 24.04
C TYR A 42 2.51 -12.30 23.38
N ASN A 43 3.48 -12.72 24.18
CA ASN A 43 4.81 -13.09 23.71
C ASN A 43 4.99 -14.60 23.76
N GLU A 44 5.67 -15.15 22.76
CA GLU A 44 6.08 -16.55 22.73
C GLU A 44 7.43 -16.72 22.02
N LEU A 45 8.04 -17.89 22.16
CA LEU A 45 9.22 -18.28 21.39
C LEU A 45 8.78 -19.18 20.24
N ARG A 46 9.30 -18.95 19.03
CA ARG A 46 9.07 -19.82 17.87
C ARG A 46 10.37 -20.18 17.19
N SER A 47 10.56 -21.46 16.90
CA SER A 47 11.69 -21.93 16.10
C SER A 47 11.62 -21.36 14.67
N CYS A 48 12.77 -21.16 14.01
CA CYS A 48 12.78 -20.80 12.60
C CYS A 48 12.10 -21.86 11.73
N ALA A 49 12.23 -23.14 12.09
CA ALA A 49 11.53 -24.24 11.43
C ALA A 49 10.00 -24.09 11.52
N ASP A 50 9.46 -23.74 12.69
CA ASP A 50 8.02 -23.49 12.86
C ASP A 50 7.54 -22.27 12.09
N LEU A 51 8.31 -21.18 12.11
CA LEU A 51 8.00 -19.98 11.34
C LEU A 51 7.98 -20.29 9.84
N PHE A 52 8.97 -21.04 9.35
CA PHE A 52 8.99 -21.51 7.96
C PHE A 52 7.80 -22.43 7.65
N ARG A 53 7.48 -23.38 8.54
CA ARG A 53 6.31 -24.26 8.38
C ARG A 53 5.00 -23.47 8.30
N LEU A 54 4.84 -22.38 9.09
CA LEU A 54 3.67 -21.51 8.98
C LEU A 54 3.58 -20.86 7.60
N PHE A 55 4.70 -20.44 7.03
CA PHE A 55 4.75 -19.92 5.67
C PHE A 55 4.44 -21.00 4.62
N ASP A 56 5.12 -22.14 4.69
CA ASP A 56 5.01 -23.25 3.74
C ASP A 56 3.62 -23.89 3.70
N THR A 57 2.87 -23.79 4.82
CA THR A 57 1.48 -24.26 4.93
C THR A 57 0.44 -23.16 4.63
N ASP A 58 0.86 -22.06 4.00
CA ASP A 58 0.04 -20.88 3.68
C ASP A 58 -0.66 -20.25 4.89
N LYS A 59 -0.22 -20.53 6.12
CA LYS A 59 -0.78 -19.91 7.33
C LYS A 59 -0.20 -18.53 7.58
N LEU A 60 1.06 -18.30 7.21
CA LEU A 60 1.73 -17.01 7.32
C LEU A 60 1.76 -16.31 5.97
N GLU A 61 1.04 -15.20 5.89
CA GLU A 61 1.09 -14.31 4.73
C GLU A 61 2.25 -13.32 4.88
N ILE A 62 3.27 -13.52 4.04
CA ILE A 62 4.31 -12.51 3.78
C ILE A 62 3.99 -11.84 2.45
N GLN A 63 3.64 -10.56 2.47
CA GLN A 63 3.25 -9.91 1.22
C GLN A 63 4.43 -9.69 0.28
N PRO A 64 4.36 -10.23 -0.95
CA PRO A 64 5.45 -10.11 -1.92
C PRO A 64 5.57 -8.69 -2.50
N ASP A 65 4.53 -7.87 -2.47
CA ASP A 65 4.56 -6.54 -3.09
C ASP A 65 5.35 -5.48 -2.31
N PHE A 66 5.69 -5.78 -1.05
CA PHE A 66 6.70 -5.05 -0.27
C PHE A 66 8.14 -5.36 -0.70
N GLN A 67 8.33 -6.37 -1.55
CA GLN A 67 9.65 -6.89 -1.92
C GLN A 67 10.32 -6.13 -3.08
N ARG A 68 9.72 -5.03 -3.58
CA ARG A 68 10.38 -4.26 -4.65
C ARG A 68 11.54 -3.38 -4.19
N GLU A 69 11.73 -3.23 -2.89
CA GLU A 69 13.05 -2.89 -2.34
C GLU A 69 13.26 -3.76 -1.12
N VAL A 70 13.87 -4.93 -1.35
CA VAL A 70 14.50 -5.73 -0.29
C VAL A 70 15.38 -4.79 0.55
N VAL A 71 14.83 -4.33 1.69
CA VAL A 71 15.46 -3.32 2.57
C VAL A 71 16.80 -3.82 3.09
N TRP A 72 16.95 -5.14 3.19
CA TRP A 72 18.23 -5.80 3.47
C TRP A 72 18.89 -6.29 2.20
N LYS A 73 19.98 -5.64 1.79
CA LYS A 73 20.81 -6.12 0.68
C LYS A 73 21.20 -7.59 0.94
N PRO A 74 21.51 -8.39 -0.09
CA PRO A 74 21.89 -9.79 0.09
C PRO A 74 23.01 -10.03 1.12
N ASN A 75 23.88 -9.04 1.35
CA ASN A 75 24.88 -9.06 2.39
C ASN A 75 24.27 -9.08 3.81
N ASP A 76 23.27 -8.24 4.06
CA ASP A 76 22.60 -8.13 5.36
C ASP A 76 21.78 -9.40 5.67
N GLN A 77 21.12 -9.96 4.66
CA GLN A 77 20.46 -11.27 4.78
C GLN A 77 21.46 -12.37 5.14
N SER A 78 22.64 -12.38 4.51
CA SER A 78 23.70 -13.38 4.81
C SER A 78 24.25 -13.23 6.24
N ARG A 79 24.45 -12.00 6.71
CA ARG A 79 24.87 -11.71 8.09
C ARG A 79 23.81 -12.09 9.12
N PHE A 80 22.54 -11.95 8.78
CA PHE A 80 21.47 -12.39 9.66
C PHE A 80 21.44 -13.92 9.81
N ILE A 81 21.59 -14.68 8.71
CA ILE A 81 21.72 -16.15 8.82
C ILE A 81 22.95 -16.54 9.65
N ASP A 82 24.08 -15.86 9.45
CA ASP A 82 25.26 -16.04 10.27
C ASP A 82 25.02 -15.73 11.76
N SER A 83 24.21 -14.71 12.06
CA SER A 83 23.81 -14.37 13.43
C SER A 83 22.98 -15.48 14.07
N LEU A 84 22.10 -16.13 13.31
CA LEU A 84 21.34 -17.31 13.77
C LEU A 84 22.28 -18.50 14.03
N VAL A 85 23.21 -18.77 13.12
CA VAL A 85 24.22 -19.83 13.29
C VAL A 85 25.09 -19.59 14.53
N LYS A 86 25.46 -18.34 14.80
CA LYS A 86 26.25 -17.94 15.98
C LYS A 86 25.41 -17.77 17.25
N GLN A 87 24.09 -17.97 17.19
CA GLN A 87 23.15 -17.81 18.30
C GLN A 87 23.23 -16.43 18.97
N LEU A 88 23.40 -15.38 18.17
CA LEU A 88 23.41 -14.01 18.67
C LEU A 88 21.98 -13.58 19.08
N PRO A 89 21.84 -12.62 20.02
CA PRO A 89 20.53 -12.08 20.38
C PRO A 89 19.81 -11.49 19.17
N ILE A 90 18.63 -12.02 18.83
CA ILE A 90 17.78 -11.53 17.75
C ILE A 90 16.64 -10.70 18.35
N PRO A 91 16.38 -9.47 17.86
CA PRO A 91 15.22 -8.69 18.28
C PRO A 91 13.90 -9.45 18.09
N SER A 92 12.88 -9.09 18.86
CA SER A 92 11.54 -9.69 18.71
C SER A 92 10.92 -9.36 17.36
N MET A 93 10.15 -10.27 16.77
CA MET A 93 9.30 -10.02 15.59
C MET A 93 7.84 -9.87 16.02
N CYS A 94 7.05 -9.10 15.28
CA CYS A 94 5.64 -8.89 15.61
C CYS A 94 4.74 -9.46 14.50
N PHE A 95 3.73 -10.21 14.90
CA PHE A 95 2.75 -10.82 14.00
C PHE A 95 1.33 -10.48 14.44
N SER A 96 0.39 -10.41 13.50
CA SER A 96 -1.04 -10.52 13.82
C SER A 96 -1.53 -11.93 13.49
N LEU A 97 -2.46 -12.40 14.31
CA LEU A 97 -3.14 -13.67 14.15
C LEU A 97 -4.64 -13.42 14.13
N ASP A 98 -5.27 -13.71 12.99
CA ASP A 98 -6.72 -13.81 12.93
C ASP A 98 -7.16 -15.13 13.57
N TYR A 99 -7.81 -15.06 14.73
CA TYR A 99 -8.20 -16.28 15.43
C TYR A 99 -9.33 -17.05 14.74
N LYS A 100 -10.08 -16.44 13.81
CA LYS A 100 -11.13 -17.11 13.05
C LYS A 100 -10.58 -17.94 11.92
N THR A 101 -9.67 -17.37 11.13
CA THR A 101 -9.08 -18.03 9.94
C THR A 101 -7.75 -18.72 10.23
N GLN A 102 -7.15 -18.47 11.40
CA GLN A 102 -5.81 -18.91 11.78
C GLN A 102 -4.71 -18.39 10.84
N LYS A 103 -4.98 -17.29 10.13
CA LYS A 103 -4.03 -16.62 9.24
C LYS A 103 -3.18 -15.64 10.02
N TRP A 104 -1.87 -15.72 9.78
CA TRP A 104 -0.85 -14.86 10.35
C TRP A 104 -0.41 -13.82 9.33
N LYS A 105 -0.10 -12.61 9.78
CA LYS A 105 0.56 -11.58 8.97
C LYS A 105 1.76 -11.02 9.73
N VAL A 106 2.85 -10.71 9.01
CA VAL A 106 4.02 -10.06 9.60
C VAL A 106 3.75 -8.56 9.78
N ILE A 107 3.85 -8.06 11.00
CA ILE A 107 3.74 -6.63 11.36
C ILE A 107 5.10 -5.95 11.38
N ASP A 108 6.06 -6.62 12.03
CA ASP A 108 7.46 -6.22 12.10
C ASP A 108 8.37 -7.45 11.96
N GLY A 109 9.54 -7.26 11.36
CA GLY A 109 10.51 -8.34 11.12
C GLY A 109 10.45 -8.96 9.73
N LEU A 110 9.82 -8.31 8.75
CA LEU A 110 9.69 -8.82 7.38
C LEU A 110 11.03 -9.27 6.78
N GLN A 111 12.13 -8.52 6.98
CA GLN A 111 13.44 -8.87 6.43
C GLN A 111 14.06 -10.10 7.09
N ARG A 112 13.85 -10.25 8.41
CA ARG A 112 14.27 -11.43 9.19
C ARG A 112 13.49 -12.66 8.73
N MET A 113 12.16 -12.55 8.67
CA MET A 113 11.28 -13.61 8.19
C MET A 113 11.60 -14.03 6.74
N SER A 114 11.82 -13.06 5.84
CA SER A 114 12.18 -13.33 4.44
C SER A 114 13.52 -14.06 4.30
N SER A 115 14.50 -13.71 5.14
CA SER A 115 15.80 -14.40 5.18
C SER A 115 15.66 -15.83 5.69
N ILE A 116 14.85 -16.06 6.74
CA ILE A 116 14.52 -17.41 7.25
C ILE A 116 13.88 -18.25 6.15
N ILE A 117 12.86 -17.70 5.46
CA ILE A 117 12.17 -18.39 4.37
C ILE A 117 13.15 -18.75 3.26
N SER A 118 13.93 -17.77 2.78
CA SER A 118 14.87 -17.99 1.68
C SER A 118 15.88 -19.09 2.01
N PHE A 119 16.42 -19.07 3.23
CA PHE A 119 17.40 -20.06 3.68
C PHE A 119 16.79 -21.45 3.89
N LEU A 120 15.61 -21.56 4.51
CA LEU A 120 15.00 -22.86 4.83
C LEU A 120 14.19 -23.48 3.67
N SER A 121 13.85 -22.70 2.65
CA SER A 121 13.15 -23.18 1.47
C SER A 121 13.97 -24.19 0.66
N ASP A 122 13.29 -24.99 -0.17
CA ASP A 122 13.93 -25.87 -1.15
C ASP A 122 14.39 -25.12 -2.42
N GLN A 123 14.07 -23.83 -2.56
CA GLN A 123 14.53 -23.03 -3.68
C GLN A 123 16.01 -22.66 -3.50
N PRO A 124 16.84 -22.78 -4.56
CA PRO A 124 18.26 -22.43 -4.46
C PRO A 124 18.46 -20.96 -4.08
N TRP A 125 19.01 -20.72 -2.90
CA TRP A 125 19.37 -19.41 -2.39
C TRP A 125 20.83 -19.41 -1.95
N ARG A 126 21.57 -18.34 -2.28
CA ARG A 126 23.03 -18.29 -2.09
C ARG A 126 23.41 -17.18 -1.11
N LEU A 127 24.14 -17.55 -0.07
CA LEU A 127 24.77 -16.61 0.85
C LEU A 127 25.93 -15.88 0.17
N ARG A 128 26.13 -14.62 0.54
CA ARG A 128 27.24 -13.82 0.02
C ARG A 128 28.55 -14.25 0.69
N SER A 129 29.63 -14.24 -0.08
CA SER A 129 30.96 -14.52 0.44
C SER A 129 31.47 -13.27 1.14
N LEU A 130 31.27 -13.20 2.46
CA LEU A 130 31.69 -12.08 3.31
C LEU A 130 32.77 -12.56 4.30
N GLU A 131 33.73 -11.71 4.61
CA GLU A 131 34.84 -12.06 5.51
C GLU A 131 34.43 -12.17 6.99
N ASP A 132 33.32 -11.54 7.37
CA ASP A 132 32.80 -11.45 8.74
C ASP A 132 31.83 -12.58 9.12
N ILE A 133 31.42 -13.41 8.17
CA ILE A 133 30.54 -14.58 8.41
C ILE A 133 31.34 -15.89 8.51
N HIS A 134 30.70 -16.91 9.09
CA HIS A 134 31.23 -18.25 9.26
C HIS A 134 31.79 -18.82 7.93
N PRO A 135 33.01 -19.39 7.90
CA PRO A 135 33.65 -19.85 6.66
C PRO A 135 32.80 -20.81 5.81
N LEU A 136 32.13 -21.78 6.42
CA LEU A 136 31.25 -22.73 5.71
C LEU A 136 29.99 -22.08 5.10
N LEU A 137 29.61 -20.87 5.51
CA LEU A 137 28.48 -20.14 4.93
C LEU A 137 28.89 -19.33 3.69
N ARG A 138 30.18 -18.99 3.52
CA ARG A 138 30.64 -18.05 2.50
C ARG A 138 30.40 -18.60 1.09
N GLY A 139 29.49 -17.95 0.35
CA GLY A 139 29.18 -18.35 -1.02
C GLY A 139 28.37 -19.64 -1.16
N SER A 140 28.05 -20.31 -0.05
CA SER A 140 27.30 -21.57 -0.01
C SER A 140 25.85 -21.37 -0.43
N ARG A 141 25.25 -22.39 -1.05
CA ARG A 141 23.80 -22.45 -1.25
C ARG A 141 23.15 -23.11 -0.04
N ASN A 142 21.94 -22.68 0.29
CA ASN A 142 21.11 -23.33 1.31
C ASN A 142 20.96 -24.83 1.08
N ILE A 143 20.75 -25.28 -0.16
CA ILE A 143 20.62 -26.70 -0.52
C ILE A 143 21.92 -27.47 -0.26
N ASP A 144 23.08 -26.85 -0.51
CA ASP A 144 24.38 -27.47 -0.24
C ASP A 144 24.62 -27.59 1.27
N LEU A 145 24.08 -26.64 2.06
CA LEU A 145 24.13 -26.72 3.52
C LEU A 145 23.18 -27.79 4.07
N LYS A 146 21.98 -27.89 3.50
CA LYS A 146 20.95 -28.87 3.87
C LYS A 146 21.38 -30.32 3.59
N ASN A 147 22.02 -30.57 2.44
CA ASN A 147 22.35 -31.92 1.96
C ASN A 147 23.86 -32.20 1.93
N GLY A 148 24.67 -31.33 2.53
CA GLY A 148 26.13 -31.38 2.47
C GLY A 148 26.76 -32.38 3.45
N ASN A 149 28.02 -32.11 3.84
CA ASN A 149 28.71 -32.88 4.87
C ASN A 149 28.10 -32.64 6.27
N PRO A 150 28.48 -33.43 7.31
CA PRO A 150 27.91 -33.29 8.65
C PRO A 150 28.03 -31.89 9.26
N ASP A 151 29.14 -31.17 9.03
CA ASP A 151 29.32 -29.82 9.55
C ASP A 151 28.37 -28.82 8.87
N GLN A 152 28.19 -28.94 7.55
CA GLN A 152 27.25 -28.13 6.78
C GLN A 152 25.80 -28.36 7.21
N GLN A 153 25.41 -29.64 7.35
CA GLN A 153 24.07 -30.03 7.83
C GLN A 153 23.82 -29.52 9.25
N ARG A 154 24.84 -29.53 10.11
CA ARG A 154 24.76 -28.98 11.46
C ARG A 154 24.47 -27.48 11.44
N LEU A 155 25.08 -26.70 10.54
CA LEU A 155 24.77 -25.27 10.42
C LEU A 155 23.33 -25.05 9.96
N PHE A 156 22.85 -25.81 8.98
CA PHE A 156 21.47 -25.73 8.51
C PHE A 156 20.48 -26.05 9.63
N THR A 157 20.73 -27.14 10.36
CA THR A 157 19.90 -27.57 11.51
C THR A 157 19.95 -26.56 12.65
N THR A 158 21.11 -25.96 12.91
CA THR A 158 21.23 -24.88 13.93
C THR A 158 20.27 -23.73 13.63
N VAL A 159 20.18 -23.31 12.35
CA VAL A 159 19.23 -22.26 11.96
C VAL A 159 17.79 -22.71 12.18
N GLN A 160 17.44 -23.96 11.86
CA GLN A 160 16.10 -24.52 12.09
C GLN A 160 15.70 -24.46 13.57
N ASP A 161 16.63 -24.80 14.46
CA ASP A 161 16.39 -24.95 15.90
C ASP A 161 16.39 -23.62 16.66
N VAL A 162 17.00 -22.57 16.11
CA VAL A 162 16.99 -21.24 16.75
C VAL A 162 15.56 -20.76 16.97
N SER A 163 15.24 -20.49 18.23
CA SER A 163 13.96 -19.91 18.63
C SER A 163 14.05 -18.40 18.78
N ILE A 164 13.21 -17.68 18.05
CA ILE A 164 13.16 -16.21 18.05
C ILE A 164 11.99 -15.77 18.94
N PRO A 165 12.17 -14.76 19.80
CA PRO A 165 11.05 -14.14 20.49
C PRO A 165 10.11 -13.47 19.49
N ILE A 166 8.82 -13.72 19.66
CA ILE A 166 7.78 -13.08 18.86
C ILE A 166 6.69 -12.50 19.77
N THR A 167 6.09 -11.41 19.32
CA THR A 167 4.87 -10.83 19.86
C THR A 167 3.73 -11.12 18.89
N VAL A 168 2.63 -11.65 19.39
CA VAL A 168 1.45 -12.02 18.60
C VAL A 168 0.26 -11.19 19.03
N LEU A 169 -0.35 -10.51 18.06
CA LEU A 169 -1.57 -9.73 18.20
C LEU A 169 -2.74 -10.58 17.72
N ARG A 170 -3.43 -11.21 18.66
CA ARG A 170 -4.64 -11.98 18.37
C ARG A 170 -5.81 -11.02 18.13
N CYS A 171 -6.44 -11.11 16.97
CA CYS A 171 -7.49 -10.20 16.52
C CYS A 171 -8.51 -10.94 15.63
N ASP A 172 -9.61 -10.24 15.28
CA ASP A 172 -10.65 -10.69 14.36
C ASP A 172 -10.61 -9.81 13.11
N TYR A 173 -10.14 -10.35 11.98
CA TYR A 173 -10.04 -9.55 10.75
C TYR A 173 -11.39 -9.15 10.18
N SER A 174 -12.53 -9.70 10.63
CA SER A 174 -13.84 -9.21 10.20
C SER A 174 -14.25 -7.91 10.90
N GLN A 175 -13.58 -7.53 11.99
CA GLN A 175 -13.93 -6.34 12.78
C GLN A 175 -13.17 -5.10 12.30
N PRO A 176 -13.85 -4.03 11.84
CA PRO A 176 -13.18 -2.80 11.38
C PRO A 176 -12.28 -2.19 12.46
N ALA A 177 -12.73 -2.20 13.73
CA ALA A 177 -11.97 -1.66 14.86
C ALA A 177 -10.62 -2.39 15.05
N HIS A 178 -10.57 -3.70 14.82
CA HIS A 178 -9.34 -4.48 14.94
C HIS A 178 -8.38 -4.15 13.82
N MET A 179 -8.88 -4.08 12.58
CA MET A 179 -8.07 -3.76 11.41
C MET A 179 -7.51 -2.33 11.48
N GLN A 180 -8.30 -1.38 11.97
CA GLN A 180 -7.85 -0.01 12.23
C GLN A 180 -6.75 0.02 13.31
N TYR A 181 -6.89 -0.74 14.39
CA TYR A 181 -5.86 -0.81 15.43
C TYR A 181 -4.56 -1.48 14.92
N LEU A 182 -4.67 -2.54 14.12
CA LEU A 182 -3.51 -3.14 13.43
C LEU A 182 -2.80 -2.12 12.55
N PHE A 183 -3.55 -1.29 11.81
CA PHE A 183 -2.99 -0.21 10.99
C PHE A 183 -2.16 0.76 11.84
N THR A 184 -2.67 1.17 12.99
CA THR A 184 -1.92 2.02 13.93
C THR A 184 -0.66 1.33 14.46
N ILE A 185 -0.72 0.05 14.80
CA ILE A 185 0.47 -0.69 15.26
C ILE A 185 1.52 -0.77 14.16
N PHE A 186 1.13 -1.12 12.93
CA PHE A 186 2.04 -1.14 11.78
C PHE A 186 2.74 0.22 11.63
N HIS A 187 1.97 1.31 11.67
CA HIS A 187 2.53 2.66 11.54
C HIS A 187 3.54 2.98 12.66
N ARG A 188 3.22 2.65 13.92
CA ARG A 188 4.09 2.91 15.07
C ARG A 188 5.36 2.05 15.06
N LEU A 189 5.27 0.76 14.73
CA LEU A 189 6.43 -0.13 14.71
C LEU A 189 7.38 0.16 13.53
N ASN A 190 6.86 0.58 12.38
CA ASN A 190 7.67 0.91 11.21
C ASN A 190 8.31 2.32 11.27
N SER A 191 8.35 2.96 12.45
CA SER A 191 8.83 4.34 12.63
C SER A 191 10.36 4.48 12.73
N GLY A 192 11.09 3.40 12.99
CA GLY A 192 12.55 3.39 13.24
C GLY A 192 13.46 3.27 12.00
N GLY A 193 12.90 3.17 10.79
CA GLY A 193 13.63 3.01 9.52
C GLY A 193 13.00 3.81 8.37
N VAL A 194 13.10 3.31 7.13
CA VAL A 194 12.34 3.87 6.00
C VAL A 194 10.86 3.61 6.26
N ARG A 195 10.15 4.65 6.70
CA ARG A 195 8.72 4.54 7.06
C ARG A 195 7.90 4.12 5.85
N LEU A 196 7.06 3.11 6.06
CA LEU A 196 5.99 2.77 5.12
C LEU A 196 4.98 3.92 5.09
N ASN A 197 4.46 4.24 3.91
CA ASN A 197 3.35 5.17 3.78
C ASN A 197 2.02 4.47 4.08
N ASN A 198 0.94 5.27 4.18
CA ASN A 198 -0.38 4.74 4.51
C ASN A 198 -0.86 3.66 3.53
N GLN A 199 -0.67 3.85 2.22
CA GLN A 199 -1.11 2.85 1.23
C GLN A 199 -0.30 1.57 1.27
N GLU A 200 0.99 1.66 1.54
CA GLU A 200 1.85 0.53 1.85
C GLU A 200 1.32 -0.25 3.06
N ILE A 201 0.99 0.43 4.16
CA ILE A 201 0.40 -0.26 5.31
C ILE A 201 -0.96 -0.88 4.95
N ARG A 202 -1.81 -0.19 4.17
CA ARG A 202 -3.10 -0.77 3.71
C ARG A 202 -2.90 -2.02 2.89
N ASN A 203 -1.91 -2.03 2.01
CA ASN A 203 -1.63 -3.18 1.19
C ASN A 203 -1.34 -4.39 2.09
N CYS A 204 -0.54 -4.25 3.16
CA CYS A 204 -0.22 -5.29 4.15
C CYS A 204 -1.45 -5.89 4.86
N ILE A 205 -2.35 -5.01 5.28
CA ILE A 205 -3.43 -5.34 6.21
C ILE A 205 -4.67 -5.82 5.46
N TYR A 206 -5.07 -5.06 4.44
CA TYR A 206 -6.27 -5.30 3.64
C TYR A 206 -5.92 -6.09 2.39
N THR A 207 -5.84 -7.42 2.55
CA THR A 207 -5.58 -8.35 1.45
C THR A 207 -6.87 -8.83 0.81
N GLY A 208 -6.77 -9.34 -0.42
CA GLY A 208 -7.90 -9.88 -1.16
C GLY A 208 -7.98 -9.37 -2.59
N SER A 209 -9.03 -9.82 -3.27
CA SER A 209 -9.30 -9.58 -4.69
C SER A 209 -9.37 -8.09 -5.04
N PHE A 210 -9.98 -7.28 -4.17
CA PHE A 210 -10.10 -5.83 -4.38
C PHE A 210 -8.74 -5.13 -4.43
N ASN A 211 -7.89 -5.34 -3.41
CA ASN A 211 -6.56 -4.74 -3.37
C ASN A 211 -5.68 -5.24 -4.53
N THR A 212 -5.77 -6.53 -4.86
CA THR A 212 -5.07 -7.10 -6.03
C THR A 212 -5.53 -6.43 -7.32
N CYS A 213 -6.84 -6.27 -7.54
CA CYS A 213 -7.40 -5.59 -8.71
C CYS A 213 -6.84 -4.16 -8.87
N LEU A 214 -6.78 -3.37 -7.78
CA LEU A 214 -6.22 -2.02 -7.84
C LEU A 214 -4.74 -1.99 -8.24
N LYS A 215 -3.92 -2.89 -7.68
CA LYS A 215 -2.49 -3.00 -8.01
C LYS A 215 -2.27 -3.46 -9.45
N GLU A 216 -3.06 -4.43 -9.90
CA GLU A 216 -2.99 -4.93 -11.27
C GLU A 216 -3.40 -3.85 -12.27
N PHE A 217 -4.51 -3.17 -12.02
CA PHE A 217 -4.96 -2.04 -12.84
C PHE A 217 -3.89 -0.94 -12.89
N ASP A 218 -3.31 -0.57 -11.73
CA ASP A 218 -2.25 0.42 -11.67
C ASP A 218 -1.08 0.08 -12.60
N SER A 219 -0.67 -1.19 -12.61
CA SER A 219 0.50 -1.64 -13.35
C SER A 219 0.25 -1.92 -14.83
N LYS A 220 -0.98 -2.26 -15.24
CA LYS A 220 -1.29 -2.78 -16.58
C LYS A 220 -2.09 -1.82 -17.46
N ASP A 221 -2.95 -0.95 -16.91
CA ASP A 221 -3.85 -0.13 -17.74
C ASP A 221 -3.11 1.00 -18.51
N PRO A 222 -3.14 1.02 -19.86
CA PRO A 222 -2.38 2.00 -20.64
C PRO A 222 -2.83 3.44 -20.44
N SER A 223 -4.13 3.67 -20.24
CA SER A 223 -4.67 5.01 -20.02
C SER A 223 -4.25 5.54 -18.65
N TRP A 224 -4.37 4.73 -17.61
CA TRP A 224 -3.91 5.05 -16.27
C TRP A 224 -2.41 5.29 -16.19
N ILE A 225 -1.59 4.49 -16.88
CA ILE A 225 -0.14 4.71 -16.96
C ILE A 225 0.18 6.11 -17.54
N LYS A 226 -0.61 6.60 -18.50
CA LYS A 226 -0.45 7.97 -19.02
C LYS A 226 -0.84 9.03 -17.99
N ILE A 227 -1.93 8.81 -17.24
CA ILE A 227 -2.38 9.73 -16.18
C ILE A 227 -1.33 9.83 -15.07
N LYS A 228 -0.90 8.70 -14.51
CA LYS A 228 -0.02 8.70 -13.34
C LYS A 228 1.37 9.30 -13.61
N LYS A 229 1.88 9.17 -14.85
CA LYS A 229 3.13 9.82 -15.31
C LYS A 229 3.07 11.36 -15.26
N ARG A 230 1.86 11.95 -15.22
CA ARG A 230 1.68 13.41 -15.11
C ARG A 230 1.69 13.93 -13.68
N ILE A 231 1.71 13.03 -12.69
CA ILE A 231 1.84 13.39 -11.26
C ILE A 231 3.21 12.94 -10.76
N TRP A 232 3.48 11.64 -10.86
CA TRP A 232 4.65 11.00 -10.26
C TRP A 232 5.60 10.43 -11.33
N GLY A 233 6.90 10.53 -11.05
CA GLY A 233 7.95 9.81 -11.78
C GLY A 233 8.11 8.36 -11.29
N SER A 234 9.32 7.81 -11.37
CA SER A 234 9.63 6.44 -10.92
C SER A 234 9.40 6.20 -9.42
N ALA A 235 9.43 7.23 -8.58
CA ALA A 235 9.29 7.16 -7.12
C ALA A 235 7.82 7.27 -6.63
N ASN A 236 6.97 6.36 -7.07
CA ASN A 236 5.52 6.42 -6.82
C ASN A 236 5.10 5.81 -5.45
N ARG A 237 5.82 4.81 -4.92
CA ARG A 237 5.51 4.13 -3.63
C ARG A 237 4.00 3.88 -3.41
N PHE A 238 3.30 3.34 -4.41
CA PHE A 238 1.85 3.10 -4.39
C PHE A 238 0.93 4.33 -4.20
N ARG A 239 1.42 5.56 -4.34
CA ARG A 239 0.59 6.78 -4.29
C ARG A 239 -0.47 6.81 -5.40
N SER A 240 -0.15 6.29 -6.58
CA SER A 240 -1.13 6.13 -7.65
C SER A 240 -2.21 5.10 -7.31
N VAL A 241 -1.88 4.01 -6.62
CA VAL A 241 -2.88 3.05 -6.12
C VAL A 241 -3.78 3.72 -5.10
N GLU A 242 -3.21 4.54 -4.20
CA GLU A 242 -4.01 5.33 -3.27
C GLU A 242 -4.94 6.30 -4.01
N LEU A 243 -4.48 6.93 -5.10
CA LEU A 243 -5.33 7.82 -5.89
C LEU A 243 -6.52 7.10 -6.54
N LEU A 244 -6.34 5.86 -7.01
CA LEU A 244 -7.45 5.02 -7.47
C LEU A 244 -8.42 4.72 -6.34
N LEU A 245 -7.89 4.32 -5.18
CA LEU A 245 -8.67 4.03 -3.97
C LEU A 245 -9.48 5.25 -3.52
N ARG A 246 -8.86 6.44 -3.50
CA ARG A 246 -9.50 7.72 -3.20
C ARG A 246 -10.62 8.03 -4.16
N ALA A 247 -10.37 7.90 -5.47
CA ALA A 247 -11.39 8.17 -6.49
C ALA A 247 -12.63 7.28 -6.31
N LEU A 248 -12.44 5.99 -6.03
CA LEU A 248 -13.55 5.06 -5.76
C LEU A 248 -14.29 5.41 -4.46
N ALA A 249 -13.57 5.53 -3.34
CA ALA A 249 -14.16 5.80 -2.03
C ALA A 249 -14.90 7.15 -2.00
N LEU A 250 -14.30 8.21 -2.56
CA LEU A 250 -14.89 9.55 -2.63
C LEU A 250 -16.03 9.66 -3.65
N THR A 251 -16.15 8.72 -4.60
CA THR A 251 -17.33 8.67 -5.48
C THR A 251 -18.51 8.00 -4.78
N GLU A 252 -18.25 6.95 -4.00
CA GLU A 252 -19.31 6.08 -3.46
C GLU A 252 -19.76 6.48 -2.05
N ASN A 253 -18.85 6.98 -1.21
CA ASN A 253 -19.08 7.24 0.21
C ASN A 253 -18.71 8.69 0.60
N LEU A 254 -18.85 9.67 -0.31
CA LEU A 254 -18.44 11.07 -0.05
C LEU A 254 -19.06 11.66 1.23
N GLU A 255 -20.32 11.30 1.52
CA GLU A 255 -21.04 11.82 2.68
C GLU A 255 -20.43 11.38 4.02
N GLU A 256 -19.80 10.20 4.05
CA GLU A 256 -19.14 9.62 5.23
C GLU A 256 -17.75 10.21 5.48
N TYR A 257 -17.21 11.01 4.56
CA TYR A 257 -15.92 11.64 4.72
C TYR A 257 -15.99 12.77 5.75
N ASP A 258 -15.16 12.68 6.79
CA ASP A 258 -15.13 13.57 7.96
C ASP A 258 -13.79 14.32 8.12
N GLY A 259 -12.96 14.32 7.07
CA GLY A 259 -11.61 14.88 7.09
C GLY A 259 -10.51 13.87 7.42
N ASN A 260 -10.82 12.75 8.10
CA ASN A 260 -9.81 11.72 8.36
C ASN A 260 -9.69 10.75 7.18
N LEU A 261 -8.86 11.12 6.20
CA LEU A 261 -8.64 10.32 5.00
C LEU A 261 -8.11 8.91 5.30
N ALA A 262 -7.20 8.77 6.27
CA ALA A 262 -6.62 7.48 6.57
C ALA A 262 -7.69 6.48 7.02
N ARG A 263 -8.52 6.86 7.99
CA ARG A 263 -9.67 6.06 8.47
C ARG A 263 -10.69 5.83 7.36
N PHE A 264 -11.03 6.86 6.60
CA PHE A 264 -12.00 6.76 5.50
C PHE A 264 -11.60 5.67 4.47
N LEU A 265 -10.35 5.72 3.99
CA LEU A 265 -9.86 4.73 3.03
C LEU A 265 -9.68 3.34 3.65
N ASN A 266 -9.33 3.25 4.93
CA ASN A 266 -9.23 1.99 5.65
C ASN A 266 -10.60 1.28 5.76
N ASN A 267 -11.64 2.02 6.13
CA ASN A 267 -13.01 1.51 6.18
C ASN A 267 -13.45 1.02 4.80
N TYR A 268 -13.21 1.81 3.75
CA TYR A 268 -13.56 1.41 2.38
C TYR A 268 -12.80 0.14 1.93
N MET A 269 -11.50 0.02 2.24
CA MET A 269 -10.75 -1.21 1.97
C MET A 269 -11.32 -2.43 2.70
N HIS A 270 -11.74 -2.25 3.97
CA HIS A 270 -12.34 -3.31 4.79
C HIS A 270 -13.66 -3.80 4.21
N GLU A 271 -14.56 -2.88 3.86
CA GLU A 271 -15.87 -3.18 3.26
C GLU A 271 -15.74 -3.93 1.93
N ARG A 272 -14.70 -3.62 1.15
CA ARG A 272 -14.45 -4.21 -0.18
C ARG A 272 -13.58 -5.46 -0.14
N ALA A 273 -13.05 -5.85 1.03
CA ALA A 273 -12.18 -7.02 1.14
C ALA A 273 -12.87 -8.33 0.71
N GLY A 274 -14.20 -8.42 0.86
CA GLY A 274 -15.01 -9.59 0.53
C GLY A 274 -15.67 -9.58 -0.86
N LEU A 275 -15.29 -8.68 -1.78
CA LEU A 275 -15.89 -8.65 -3.11
C LEU A 275 -15.65 -9.95 -3.89
N GLY A 276 -16.74 -10.52 -4.43
CA GLY A 276 -16.69 -11.72 -5.28
C GLY A 276 -16.22 -11.42 -6.71
N GLU A 277 -15.89 -12.47 -7.47
CA GLU A 277 -15.31 -12.36 -8.81
C GLU A 277 -16.11 -11.45 -9.76
N GLY A 278 -17.44 -11.63 -9.84
CA GLY A 278 -18.27 -10.80 -10.72
C GLY A 278 -18.29 -9.31 -10.33
N GLN A 279 -18.13 -8.98 -9.04
CA GLN A 279 -18.02 -7.58 -8.60
C GLN A 279 -16.65 -6.99 -8.94
N ILE A 280 -15.60 -7.82 -8.93
CA ILE A 280 -14.25 -7.43 -9.33
C ILE A 280 -14.17 -7.18 -10.85
N GLU A 281 -14.81 -8.01 -11.67
CA GLU A 281 -14.91 -7.79 -13.12
C GLU A 281 -15.64 -6.47 -13.45
N GLN A 282 -16.74 -6.20 -12.73
CA GLN A 282 -17.46 -4.92 -12.86
C GLN A 282 -16.59 -3.74 -12.43
N LEU A 283 -15.84 -3.86 -11.33
CA LEU A 283 -14.90 -2.84 -10.88
C LEU A 283 -13.82 -2.57 -11.94
N GLN A 284 -13.23 -3.62 -12.51
CA GLN A 284 -12.21 -3.49 -13.55
C GLN A 284 -12.78 -2.74 -14.77
N THR A 285 -13.97 -3.13 -15.23
CA THR A 285 -14.67 -2.45 -16.34
C THR A 285 -14.92 -0.97 -16.02
N ARG A 286 -15.32 -0.66 -14.78
CA ARG A 286 -15.52 0.73 -14.33
C ARG A 286 -14.22 1.53 -14.34
N LEU A 287 -13.12 0.95 -13.85
CA LEU A 287 -11.80 1.57 -13.82
C LEU A 287 -11.26 1.83 -15.24
N GLU A 288 -11.42 0.88 -16.16
CA GLU A 288 -11.02 1.03 -17.56
C GLU A 288 -11.77 2.16 -18.27
N LYS A 289 -13.10 2.20 -18.13
CA LYS A 289 -13.91 3.31 -18.69
C LYS A 289 -13.53 4.66 -18.07
N MET A 290 -13.27 4.68 -16.76
CA MET A 290 -12.83 5.87 -16.04
C MET A 290 -11.50 6.38 -16.58
N SER A 291 -10.49 5.53 -16.69
CA SER A 291 -9.14 5.96 -17.10
C SER A 291 -9.12 6.43 -18.55
N GLN A 292 -9.90 5.80 -19.44
CA GLN A 292 -10.08 6.23 -20.83
C GLN A 292 -10.67 7.65 -20.91
N ARG A 293 -11.78 7.90 -20.20
CA ARG A 293 -12.43 9.22 -20.17
C ARG A 293 -11.53 10.26 -19.48
N ALA A 294 -10.88 9.91 -18.38
CA ALA A 294 -9.99 10.82 -17.66
C ALA A 294 -8.75 11.20 -18.50
N VAL A 295 -8.16 10.28 -19.26
CA VAL A 295 -7.07 10.60 -20.21
C VAL A 295 -7.52 11.63 -21.23
N HIS A 296 -8.74 11.53 -21.75
CA HIS A 296 -9.29 12.50 -22.68
C HIS A 296 -9.55 13.85 -22.02
N ALA A 297 -10.10 13.86 -20.81
CA ALA A 297 -10.34 15.08 -20.04
C ALA A 297 -9.04 15.85 -19.75
N LEU A 298 -7.99 15.15 -19.34
CA LEU A 298 -6.70 15.77 -19.03
C LEU A 298 -5.94 16.24 -20.28
N GLY A 299 -6.36 15.79 -21.48
CA GLY A 299 -5.76 16.15 -22.76
C GLY A 299 -4.40 15.52 -23.02
N SER A 300 -3.89 15.71 -24.25
CA SER A 300 -2.56 15.26 -24.66
C SER A 300 -1.50 16.31 -24.29
N GLY A 301 -0.64 15.99 -23.33
CA GLY A 301 0.48 16.84 -22.94
C GLY A 301 1.40 16.16 -21.92
N SER A 302 2.64 16.62 -21.85
CA SER A 302 3.65 16.17 -20.85
C SER A 302 3.67 17.05 -19.60
N THR A 303 2.84 18.09 -19.55
CA THR A 303 2.77 19.00 -18.39
C THR A 303 2.26 18.26 -17.17
N LYS A 304 2.95 18.48 -16.05
CA LYS A 304 2.52 18.03 -14.74
C LYS A 304 1.16 18.64 -14.38
N ILE A 305 0.32 17.87 -13.71
CA ILE A 305 -0.95 18.32 -13.17
C ILE A 305 -0.96 17.98 -11.68
N SER A 306 -1.41 18.93 -10.85
CA SER A 306 -1.60 18.69 -9.41
C SER A 306 -2.52 17.49 -9.17
N MET A 307 -2.15 16.65 -8.19
CA MET A 307 -2.91 15.48 -7.76
C MET A 307 -4.38 15.83 -7.47
N THR A 308 -4.63 16.99 -6.88
CA THR A 308 -5.97 17.50 -6.53
C THR A 308 -6.89 17.64 -7.76
N PHE A 309 -6.35 18.13 -8.89
CA PHE A 309 -7.12 18.23 -10.13
C PHE A 309 -7.39 16.87 -10.76
N ILE A 310 -6.42 15.96 -10.67
CA ILE A 310 -6.60 14.61 -11.20
C ILE A 310 -7.62 13.86 -10.35
N GLU A 311 -7.52 13.85 -9.02
CA GLU A 311 -8.52 13.26 -8.12
C GLU A 311 -9.93 13.74 -8.46
N ALA A 312 -10.13 15.05 -8.53
CA ALA A 312 -11.41 15.64 -8.87
C ALA A 312 -11.92 15.17 -10.24
N THR A 313 -11.03 15.09 -11.23
CA THR A 313 -11.37 14.60 -12.57
C THR A 313 -11.78 13.13 -12.53
N LEU A 314 -11.09 12.28 -11.78
CA LEU A 314 -11.43 10.86 -11.64
C LEU A 314 -12.80 10.69 -10.97
N VAL A 315 -13.06 11.43 -9.89
CA VAL A 315 -14.36 11.40 -9.17
C VAL A 315 -15.49 11.93 -10.06
N GLY A 316 -15.29 13.06 -10.75
CA GLY A 316 -16.28 13.62 -11.66
C GLY A 316 -16.63 12.67 -12.81
N VAL A 317 -15.63 12.01 -13.40
CA VAL A 317 -15.81 10.98 -14.44
C VAL A 317 -16.52 9.74 -13.90
N LEU A 318 -16.11 9.21 -12.73
CA LEU A 318 -16.72 8.03 -12.12
C LEU A 318 -18.18 8.25 -11.74
N SER A 319 -18.49 9.42 -11.17
CA SER A 319 -19.86 9.80 -10.78
C SER A 319 -20.81 9.88 -11.99
N ASN A 320 -20.27 10.11 -13.19
CA ASN A 320 -21.03 10.28 -14.43
C ASN A 320 -20.73 9.18 -15.46
N LEU A 321 -20.20 8.03 -15.02
CA LEU A 321 -19.69 6.99 -15.91
C LEU A 321 -20.78 6.35 -16.80
N ASN A 322 -22.01 6.27 -16.27
CA ASN A 322 -23.16 5.69 -16.96
C ASN A 322 -23.90 6.69 -17.87
N SER A 323 -23.45 7.95 -17.97
CA SER A 323 -24.07 8.92 -18.87
C SER A 323 -23.97 8.41 -20.32
N PRO A 324 -25.10 8.35 -21.06
CA PRO A 324 -25.23 7.66 -22.36
C PRO A 324 -24.52 8.34 -23.53
N LEU A 325 -23.92 9.50 -23.34
CA LEU A 325 -23.11 10.14 -24.37
C LEU A 325 -21.68 9.59 -24.31
N GLU A 326 -21.20 9.06 -25.43
CA GLU A 326 -19.76 9.04 -25.72
C GLU A 326 -19.30 10.51 -25.77
N ALA A 327 -18.97 11.05 -24.60
CA ALA A 327 -18.43 12.39 -24.47
C ALA A 327 -17.27 12.51 -25.45
N SER A 328 -17.37 13.42 -26.43
CA SER A 328 -16.24 13.64 -27.33
C SER A 328 -15.02 14.06 -26.51
N LYS A 329 -13.82 13.79 -27.02
CA LYS A 329 -12.58 14.13 -26.31
C LYS A 329 -12.52 15.63 -26.00
N GLU A 330 -13.04 16.44 -26.92
CA GLU A 330 -13.13 17.90 -26.82
C GLU A 330 -14.08 18.32 -25.70
N THR A 331 -15.21 17.62 -25.54
CA THR A 331 -16.17 17.89 -24.46
C THR A 331 -15.55 17.60 -23.10
N LEU A 332 -14.95 16.42 -22.93
CA LEU A 332 -14.28 16.04 -21.68
C LEU A 332 -13.15 17.01 -21.33
N HIS A 333 -12.35 17.41 -22.31
CA HIS A 333 -11.28 18.38 -22.09
C HIS A 333 -11.83 19.77 -21.74
N GLY A 334 -12.91 20.20 -22.39
CA GLY A 334 -13.62 21.42 -22.05
C GLY A 334 -14.14 21.42 -20.61
N ASN A 335 -14.73 20.31 -20.15
CA ASN A 335 -15.21 20.14 -18.78
C ASN A 335 -14.07 20.29 -17.77
N PHE A 336 -12.94 19.63 -18.03
CA PHE A 336 -11.73 19.77 -17.21
C PHE A 336 -11.26 21.22 -17.12
N LEU A 337 -11.17 21.94 -18.25
CA LEU A 337 -10.74 23.33 -18.27
C LEU A 337 -11.72 24.27 -17.54
N ARG A 338 -13.03 24.00 -17.58
CA ARG A 338 -14.02 24.78 -16.82
C ARG A 338 -13.91 24.51 -15.32
N MET A 339 -13.77 23.24 -14.92
CA MET A 339 -13.54 22.86 -13.52
C MET A 339 -12.33 23.59 -12.94
N MET A 340 -11.20 23.64 -13.67
CA MET A 340 -9.99 24.35 -13.23
C MET A 340 -10.16 25.86 -13.03
N ARG A 341 -11.16 26.47 -13.68
CA ARG A 341 -11.40 27.92 -13.65
C ARG A 341 -12.46 28.34 -12.62
N ARG A 342 -13.15 27.40 -11.98
CA ARG A 342 -14.15 27.72 -10.95
C ARG A 342 -13.44 28.23 -9.69
N ASP A 343 -13.82 29.42 -9.23
CA ASP A 343 -13.19 30.09 -8.08
C ASP A 343 -13.23 29.22 -6.80
N ASN A 344 -14.38 28.60 -6.52
CA ASN A 344 -14.56 27.68 -5.38
C ASN A 344 -13.60 26.48 -5.42
N PHE A 345 -13.25 26.00 -6.61
CA PHE A 345 -12.27 24.91 -6.76
C PHE A 345 -10.85 25.42 -6.49
N ALA A 346 -10.51 26.57 -7.07
CA ALA A 346 -9.17 27.15 -6.96
C ALA A 346 -8.85 27.59 -5.52
N GLU A 347 -9.84 28.00 -4.73
CA GLU A 347 -9.68 28.30 -3.29
C GLU A 347 -9.58 27.02 -2.45
N ALA A 348 -10.49 26.07 -2.63
CA ALA A 348 -10.49 24.80 -1.89
C ALA A 348 -9.25 23.92 -2.18
N ALA A 349 -8.58 24.14 -3.31
CA ALA A 349 -7.34 23.47 -3.66
C ALA A 349 -6.10 24.11 -3.00
N ARG A 350 -6.18 25.36 -2.49
CA ARG A 350 -5.02 26.12 -1.98
C ARG A 350 -4.72 25.92 -0.49
N TYR A 351 -5.74 25.68 0.34
CA TYR A 351 -5.59 25.61 1.79
C TYR A 351 -6.43 24.47 2.36
N ALA A 352 -5.93 23.76 3.37
CA ALA A 352 -6.66 22.69 4.07
C ALA A 352 -7.33 21.72 3.08
N VAL A 353 -6.55 21.24 2.11
CA VAL A 353 -7.00 20.50 0.91
C VAL A 353 -7.62 19.15 1.29
N ALA A 354 -7.25 18.65 2.47
CA ALA A 354 -7.78 17.45 3.12
C ALA A 354 -8.92 17.72 4.14
N SER A 355 -9.36 18.96 4.34
CA SER A 355 -10.53 19.20 5.21
C SER A 355 -11.82 18.69 4.56
N GLU A 356 -12.77 18.21 5.37
CA GLU A 356 -14.08 17.75 4.90
C GLU A 356 -14.74 18.76 3.96
N ALA A 357 -14.83 20.02 4.40
CA ALA A 357 -15.47 21.09 3.66
C ALA A 357 -14.82 21.33 2.28
N ASN A 358 -13.49 21.37 2.23
CA ASN A 358 -12.77 21.64 0.97
C ASN A 358 -12.81 20.46 0.02
N VAL A 359 -12.72 19.22 0.52
CA VAL A 359 -12.89 18.02 -0.30
C VAL A 359 -14.29 17.98 -0.88
N LYS A 360 -15.34 18.11 -0.06
CA LYS A 360 -16.73 18.08 -0.52
C LYS A 360 -17.02 19.20 -1.53
N SER A 361 -16.59 20.43 -1.26
CA SER A 361 -16.75 21.57 -2.18
C SER A 361 -16.06 21.35 -3.53
N ARG A 362 -14.79 20.92 -3.50
CA ARG A 362 -14.01 20.64 -4.72
C ARG A 362 -14.64 19.54 -5.57
N LEU A 363 -15.06 18.44 -4.94
CA LEU A 363 -15.63 17.30 -5.64
C LEU A 363 -17.03 17.60 -6.16
N ALA A 364 -17.84 18.40 -5.45
CA ALA A 364 -19.13 18.85 -5.96
C ALA A 364 -19.01 19.59 -7.31
N VAL A 365 -18.04 20.51 -7.42
CA VAL A 365 -17.75 21.21 -8.68
C VAL A 365 -17.35 20.23 -9.78
N ALA A 366 -16.51 19.24 -9.46
CA ALA A 366 -16.08 18.25 -10.44
C ALA A 366 -17.23 17.35 -10.90
N ILE A 367 -18.09 16.91 -9.97
CA ILE A 367 -19.27 16.11 -10.28
C ILE A 367 -20.23 16.89 -11.18
N GLU A 368 -20.44 18.18 -10.91
CA GLU A 368 -21.28 19.08 -11.71
C GLU A 368 -20.72 19.29 -13.12
N GLU A 369 -19.44 19.64 -13.27
CA GLU A 369 -18.85 19.93 -14.59
C GLU A 369 -18.77 18.69 -15.50
N PHE A 370 -18.69 17.50 -14.90
CA PHE A 370 -18.72 16.23 -15.64
C PHE A 370 -20.13 15.63 -15.75
N LYS A 371 -21.14 16.26 -15.13
CA LYS A 371 -22.55 15.95 -15.34
C LYS A 371 -22.94 16.43 -16.73
N MET A 372 -22.80 15.53 -17.70
CA MET A 372 -23.19 15.84 -19.07
C MET A 372 -24.71 16.01 -19.12
N VAL A 373 -25.12 17.22 -19.48
CA VAL A 373 -26.52 17.60 -19.78
C VAL A 373 -27.01 16.85 -21.01
#